data_AF-A0A7S2IUD3-F1
#
_entry.id   AF-A0A7S2IUD3-F1
#
_cell.length_a   1.000
_cell.length_b   1.000
_cell.length_c   1.000
_cell.angle_alpha   90.00
_cell.angle_beta   90.00
_cell.angle_gamma   90.00
#
_symmetry.space_group_name_H-M   'P 1'
#
loop_
_entity.id
_entity.type
_entity.pdbx_description
1 polymer ?
#
loop_
_entity_poly.entity_id
_entity_poly.type
_entity_poly.pdbx_seq_one_letter_code
_entity_poly.pdbx_strand_id
1 'polypeptide(L)'
;NLATCICNVAPYLGFNGVCRSNALIHMNCASSEEEMNLIDDARSNAVGAGILQTHLSFLHRRKVCMFYFVSGSGGTLTLHPPNKDDEDIVISCHEGQAIAFRHDLMDYTYLPEGKQLAMQAWVFREQQAGEVSMTQPDLLAY
;
A
#
# COMPACT_ATOMS: atom_id res chain seq x y z
N ASN A 1 14.49 10.80 -1.41
CA ASN A 1 13.49 9.74 -1.67
C ASN A 1 13.27 9.00 -0.36
N LEU A 2 12.09 9.12 0.26
CA LEU A 2 11.81 8.64 1.62
C LEU A 2 11.99 7.11 1.75
N ALA A 3 11.71 6.37 0.69
CA ALA A 3 11.96 4.92 0.63
C ALA A 3 13.45 4.57 0.75
N THR A 4 14.34 5.35 0.13
CA THR A 4 15.80 5.14 0.23
C THR A 4 16.29 5.35 1.67
N CYS A 5 15.72 6.33 2.38
CA CYS A 5 16.02 6.54 3.79
C CYS A 5 15.58 5.34 4.64
N ILE A 6 14.38 4.78 4.38
CA ILE A 6 13.87 3.62 5.09
C ILE A 6 14.64 2.33 4.76
N CYS A 7 15.05 2.13 3.50
CA CYS A 7 15.86 0.96 3.13
C CYS A 7 17.16 0.87 3.94
N ASN A 8 17.81 2.00 4.23
CA ASN A 8 19.01 2.02 5.06
C ASN A 8 18.75 1.63 6.53
N VAL A 9 17.52 1.84 7.02
CA VAL A 9 17.12 1.50 8.39
C VAL A 9 16.53 0.09 8.46
N ALA A 10 16.16 -0.51 7.33
CA ALA A 10 15.52 -1.82 7.26
C ALA A 10 16.25 -2.94 8.04
N PRO A 11 17.60 -3.04 8.04
CA PRO A 11 18.29 -4.06 8.83
C PRO A 11 17.98 -3.97 10.34
N TYR A 12 17.80 -2.76 10.87
CA TYR A 12 17.41 -2.54 12.27
C TYR A 12 15.95 -2.91 12.54
N LEU A 13 15.12 -2.98 11.49
CA LEU A 13 13.74 -3.45 11.54
C LEU A 13 13.64 -4.97 11.27
N GLY A 14 14.76 -5.68 11.17
CA GLY A 14 14.81 -7.14 11.01
C GLY A 14 14.64 -7.65 9.58
N PHE A 15 14.83 -6.81 8.56
CA PHE A 15 14.78 -7.26 7.15
C PHE A 15 15.73 -6.47 6.25
N ASN A 16 16.20 -7.07 5.15
CA ASN A 16 16.95 -6.33 4.12
C ASN A 16 15.97 -5.73 3.10
N GLY A 17 15.95 -4.40 2.99
CA GLY A 17 15.08 -3.67 2.06
C GLY A 17 15.73 -3.50 0.69
N VAL A 18 15.08 -3.97 -0.38
CA VAL A 18 15.69 -4.00 -1.73
C VAL A 18 14.87 -3.23 -2.77
N CYS A 19 13.54 -3.14 -2.62
CA CYS A 19 12.68 -2.58 -3.64
C CYS A 19 11.58 -1.67 -3.05
N ARG A 20 11.09 -0.75 -3.89
CA ARG A 20 9.87 0.04 -3.65
C ARG A 20 8.79 -0.42 -4.64
N SER A 21 7.53 -0.44 -4.21
CA SER A 21 6.41 -0.60 -5.14
C SER A 21 6.27 0.61 -6.05
N ASN A 22 5.51 0.44 -7.14
CA ASN A 22 4.88 1.59 -7.78
C ASN A 22 4.03 2.33 -6.74
N ALA A 23 4.06 3.67 -6.80
CA ALA A 23 3.24 4.48 -5.91
C ALA A 23 1.77 4.32 -6.33
N LEU A 24 0.90 4.10 -5.36
CA LEU A 24 -0.54 4.13 -5.55
C LEU A 24 -1.07 5.48 -5.10
N ILE A 25 -2.06 5.98 -5.83
CA ILE A 25 -2.74 7.23 -5.52
C ILE A 25 -4.12 6.87 -5.01
N HIS A 26 -4.46 7.38 -3.83
CA HIS A 26 -5.78 7.32 -3.25
C HIS A 26 -6.45 8.67 -3.42
N MET A 27 -7.62 8.66 -4.05
CA MET A 27 -8.50 9.81 -4.17
C MET A 27 -9.94 9.36 -4.14
N ASN A 28 -10.82 10.25 -3.65
CA ASN A 28 -12.25 9.98 -3.67
C ASN A 28 -12.78 10.05 -5.10
N CYS A 29 -13.77 9.19 -5.39
CA CYS A 29 -14.50 9.26 -6.66
C CYS A 29 -15.17 10.64 -6.78
N ALA A 30 -15.10 11.21 -7.98
CA ALA A 30 -15.70 12.51 -8.27
C ALA A 30 -17.23 12.43 -8.35
N SER A 31 -17.78 11.27 -8.72
CA SER A 31 -19.22 11.03 -8.84
C SER A 31 -19.61 9.58 -8.52
N SER A 32 -20.87 9.36 -8.17
CA SER A 32 -21.42 8.00 -8.00
C SER A 32 -21.44 7.19 -9.30
N GLU A 33 -21.43 7.85 -10.46
CA GLU A 33 -21.31 7.20 -11.77
C GLU A 33 -19.90 6.61 -11.96
N GLU A 34 -18.86 7.38 -11.61
CA GLU A 34 -17.48 6.89 -11.61
C GLU A 34 -17.33 5.67 -10.69
N GLU A 35 -17.87 5.75 -9.47
CA GLU A 35 -17.86 4.66 -8.51
C GLU A 35 -18.52 3.38 -9.08
N MET A 36 -19.70 3.50 -9.70
CA MET A 36 -20.40 2.37 -10.29
C MET A 36 -19.61 1.76 -11.46
N ASN A 37 -19.02 2.60 -12.32
CA ASN A 37 -18.19 2.15 -13.43
C ASN A 37 -16.95 1.38 -12.95
N LEU A 38 -16.30 1.85 -11.88
CA LEU A 38 -15.14 1.17 -11.28
C LEU A 38 -15.52 -0.19 -10.68
N ILE A 39 -16.69 -0.28 -10.04
CA ILE A 39 -17.20 -1.55 -9.49
C ILE A 39 -17.53 -2.54 -10.61
N ASP A 40 -18.17 -2.08 -11.68
CA ASP A 40 -18.57 -2.94 -12.80
C ASP A 40 -17.37 -3.43 -13.61
N ASP A 41 -16.36 -2.58 -13.81
CA ASP A 41 -15.08 -2.97 -14.42
C ASP A 41 -14.38 -4.05 -13.57
N ALA A 42 -14.31 -3.85 -12.26
CA ALA A 42 -13.71 -4.83 -11.34
C ALA A 42 -14.44 -6.19 -11.34
N ARG A 43 -15.76 -6.22 -11.58
CA ARG A 43 -16.55 -7.45 -11.64
C ARG A 43 -16.44 -8.18 -12.98
N SER A 44 -16.31 -7.43 -14.07
CA SER A 44 -16.37 -7.97 -15.42
C SER A 44 -15.01 -8.52 -15.88
N ASN A 45 -13.92 -8.03 -15.32
CA ASN A 45 -12.57 -8.40 -15.72
C ASN A 45 -12.06 -9.64 -14.96
N ALA A 46 -11.86 -10.74 -15.68
CA ALA A 46 -11.17 -11.91 -15.14
C ALA A 46 -9.69 -11.57 -14.91
N VAL A 47 -9.21 -11.75 -13.66
CA VAL A 47 -7.81 -11.50 -13.31
C VAL A 47 -6.95 -12.66 -13.80
N GLY A 48 -6.00 -12.37 -14.70
CA GLY A 48 -5.06 -13.37 -15.19
C GLY A 48 -4.16 -13.93 -14.08
N ALA A 49 -3.76 -15.20 -14.22
CA ALA A 49 -2.95 -15.90 -13.20
C ALA A 49 -1.62 -15.20 -12.86
N GLY A 50 -0.98 -14.55 -13.84
CA GLY A 50 0.27 -13.80 -13.62
C GLY A 50 0.08 -12.56 -12.73
N ILE A 51 -1.05 -11.86 -12.87
CA ILE A 51 -1.40 -10.71 -12.01
C ILE A 51 -1.65 -11.19 -10.59
N LEU A 52 -2.37 -12.30 -10.43
CA LEU A 52 -2.62 -12.91 -9.12
C LEU A 52 -1.29 -13.33 -8.43
N GLN A 53 -0.39 -13.98 -9.17
CA GLN A 53 0.90 -14.41 -8.62
C GLN A 53 1.79 -13.22 -8.22
N THR A 54 1.74 -12.13 -9.00
CA THR A 54 2.40 -10.86 -8.66
C THR A 54 1.82 -10.25 -7.40
N HIS A 55 0.49 -10.27 -7.26
CA HIS A 55 -0.20 -9.79 -6.07
C HIS A 55 0.15 -10.63 -4.83
N LEU A 56 0.16 -11.96 -4.92
CA LEU A 56 0.59 -12.83 -3.82
C LEU A 56 2.04 -12.57 -3.40
N SER A 57 2.93 -12.38 -4.39
CA SER A 57 4.33 -12.02 -4.13
C SER A 57 4.44 -10.67 -3.41
N PHE A 58 3.59 -9.70 -3.77
CA PHE A 58 3.47 -8.42 -3.08
C PHE A 58 3.02 -8.60 -1.62
N LEU A 59 1.97 -9.39 -1.36
CA LEU A 59 1.47 -9.67 -0.01
C LEU A 59 2.56 -10.27 0.88
N HIS A 60 3.34 -11.22 0.36
CA HIS A 60 4.37 -11.93 1.14
C HIS A 60 5.64 -11.11 1.41
N ARG A 61 5.92 -10.10 0.58
CA ARG A 61 7.18 -9.35 0.62
C ARG A 61 7.05 -7.96 1.21
N ARG A 62 5.85 -7.38 1.28
CA ARG A 62 5.64 -6.04 1.84
C ARG A 62 6.02 -6.02 3.31
N LYS A 63 6.79 -5.02 3.73
CA LYS A 63 7.27 -4.88 5.12
C LYS A 63 6.89 -3.55 5.73
N VAL A 64 7.18 -2.47 5.03
CA VAL A 64 6.82 -1.11 5.49
C VAL A 64 5.85 -0.51 4.50
N CYS A 65 4.76 0.07 5.00
CA CYS A 65 3.85 0.91 4.25
C CYS A 65 4.10 2.37 4.60
N MET A 66 4.06 3.24 3.59
CA MET A 66 4.17 4.68 3.73
C MET A 66 2.94 5.34 3.12
N PHE A 67 2.31 6.23 3.88
CA PHE A 67 1.33 7.19 3.39
C PHE A 67 1.95 8.58 3.39
N TYR A 68 1.68 9.34 2.34
CA TYR A 68 1.95 10.77 2.28
C TYR A 68 0.68 11.47 1.82
N PHE A 69 0.08 12.27 2.69
CA PHE A 69 -1.15 13.00 2.39
C PHE A 69 -0.78 14.27 1.62
N VAL A 70 -0.90 14.20 0.30
CA VAL A 70 -0.47 15.25 -0.63
C VAL A 70 -1.35 16.49 -0.52
N SER A 71 -2.67 16.28 -0.41
CA SER A 71 -3.63 17.38 -0.31
C SER A 71 -4.89 16.95 0.44
N GLY A 72 -5.46 17.88 1.20
CA GLY A 72 -6.67 17.69 1.98
C GLY A 72 -6.39 17.14 3.38
N SER A 73 -7.08 17.69 4.38
CA SER A 73 -7.00 17.28 5.79
C SER A 73 -8.36 16.78 6.26
N GLY A 74 -8.37 15.89 7.25
CA GLY A 74 -9.58 15.20 7.74
C GLY A 74 -9.45 13.69 7.59
N GLY A 75 -10.50 12.96 7.96
CA GLY A 75 -10.50 11.50 7.87
C GLY A 75 -9.51 10.84 8.83
N THR A 76 -9.37 9.52 8.71
CA THR A 76 -8.60 8.70 9.65
C THR A 76 -7.81 7.60 8.96
N LEU A 77 -6.61 7.35 9.46
CA LEU A 77 -5.85 6.14 9.21
C LEU A 77 -5.81 5.35 10.52
N THR A 78 -6.48 4.20 10.55
CA THR A 78 -6.47 3.30 11.69
C THR A 78 -5.49 2.16 11.42
N LEU A 79 -4.59 1.89 12.36
CA LEU A 79 -3.67 0.75 12.31
C LEU A 79 -4.19 -0.33 13.24
N HIS A 80 -4.28 -1.56 12.73
CA HIS A 80 -4.84 -2.72 13.41
C HIS A 80 -3.73 -3.72 13.74
N PRO A 81 -3.26 -3.79 15.00
CA PRO A 81 -2.32 -4.82 15.41
C PRO A 81 -2.93 -6.23 15.23
N PRO A 82 -2.10 -7.27 15.02
CA PRO A 82 -2.57 -8.64 14.79
C PRO A 82 -3.17 -9.27 16.05
N ASN A 83 -2.77 -8.81 17.23
CA ASN A 83 -3.32 -9.30 18.48
C ASN A 83 -4.60 -8.53 18.81
N LYS A 84 -5.69 -9.25 19.09
CA LYS A 84 -7.00 -8.65 19.38
C LYS A 84 -7.04 -7.89 20.71
N ASP A 85 -6.08 -8.16 21.59
CA ASP A 85 -5.97 -7.48 22.89
C ASP A 85 -5.24 -6.13 22.77
N ASP A 86 -4.54 -5.88 21.66
CA ASP A 86 -3.87 -4.61 21.41
C ASP A 86 -4.89 -3.60 20.85
N GLU A 87 -4.81 -2.35 21.30
CA GLU A 87 -5.72 -1.30 20.84
C GLU A 87 -5.36 -0.80 19.43
N ASP A 88 -6.40 -0.52 18.65
CA ASP A 88 -6.27 0.15 17.36
C ASP A 88 -5.65 1.55 17.52
N ILE A 89 -4.70 1.87 16.64
CA ILE A 89 -4.05 3.19 16.64
C ILE A 89 -4.74 4.06 15.59
N VAL A 90 -5.52 5.04 16.04
CA VAL A 90 -6.21 5.99 15.16
C VAL A 90 -5.38 7.24 14.95
N ILE A 91 -5.08 7.55 13.69
CA ILE A 91 -4.28 8.72 13.31
C ILE A 91 -5.15 9.64 12.45
N SER A 92 -5.29 10.90 12.85
CA SER A 92 -5.90 11.94 12.03
C SER A 92 -4.99 12.29 10.86
N CYS A 93 -5.55 12.36 9.65
CA CYS A 93 -4.78 12.63 8.45
C CYS A 93 -4.71 14.13 8.18
N HIS A 94 -3.48 14.65 8.06
CA HIS A 94 -3.21 16.06 7.78
C HIS A 94 -2.42 16.23 6.49
N GLU A 95 -2.72 17.30 5.75
CA GLU A 95 -1.96 17.64 4.54
C GLU A 95 -0.46 17.82 4.85
N GLY A 96 0.40 17.28 3.99
CA GLY A 96 1.85 17.28 4.14
C GLY A 96 2.38 16.27 5.16
N GLN A 97 1.51 15.52 5.85
CA GLN A 97 1.92 14.51 6.81
C GLN A 97 2.36 13.22 6.09
N ALA A 98 3.48 12.66 6.55
CA ALA A 98 3.94 11.34 6.16
C ALA A 98 3.82 10.37 7.34
N ILE A 99 3.22 9.21 7.11
CA ILE A 99 3.11 8.14 8.09
C ILE A 99 3.80 6.90 7.52
N ALA A 100 4.67 6.26 8.31
CA ALA A 100 5.30 5.01 7.95
C ALA A 100 5.12 3.99 9.08
N PHE A 101 4.74 2.76 8.72
CA PHE A 101 4.49 1.70 9.68
C PHE A 101 4.81 0.31 9.12
N ARG A 102 5.00 -0.66 10.02
CA ARG A 102 5.32 -2.05 9.71
C ARG A 102 4.06 -2.81 9.28
N HIS A 103 3.76 -2.78 8.00
CA HIS A 103 2.57 -3.41 7.40
C HIS A 103 2.55 -4.95 7.51
N ASP A 104 3.67 -5.59 7.83
CA ASP A 104 3.67 -7.02 8.16
C ASP A 104 3.46 -7.30 9.66
N LEU A 105 3.35 -6.25 10.48
CA LEU A 105 3.04 -6.33 11.91
C LEU A 105 1.71 -5.67 12.26
N MET A 106 1.02 -5.06 11.29
CA MET A 106 -0.30 -4.45 11.49
C MET A 106 -0.98 -4.29 10.14
N ASP A 107 -2.29 -4.48 10.12
CA ASP A 107 -3.14 -4.06 9.01
C ASP A 107 -3.55 -2.60 9.18
N TYR A 108 -4.22 -2.03 8.19
CA TYR A 108 -4.70 -0.66 8.28
C TYR A 108 -6.02 -0.45 7.55
N THR A 109 -6.77 0.53 8.02
CA THR A 109 -7.97 1.05 7.37
C THR A 109 -7.79 2.55 7.14
N TYR A 110 -7.93 3.00 5.90
CA TYR A 110 -7.88 4.43 5.55
C TYR A 110 -9.26 4.90 5.12
N LEU A 111 -9.81 5.87 5.86
CA LEU A 111 -11.11 6.50 5.61
C LEU A 111 -10.89 7.99 5.35
N PRO A 112 -10.78 8.41 4.07
CA PRO A 112 -10.63 9.82 3.72
C PRO A 112 -11.92 10.62 4.02
N GLU A 113 -11.76 11.91 4.29
CA GLU A 113 -12.86 12.85 4.48
C GLU A 113 -12.76 14.00 3.47
N GLY A 114 -13.88 14.33 2.82
CA GLY A 114 -13.91 15.42 1.84
C GLY A 114 -13.11 15.13 0.57
N LYS A 115 -12.29 16.08 0.11
CA LYS A 115 -11.42 15.88 -1.05
C LYS A 115 -10.00 15.67 -0.55
N GLN A 116 -9.55 14.42 -0.57
CA GLN A 116 -8.19 14.05 -0.17
C GLN A 116 -7.45 13.34 -1.29
N LEU A 117 -6.15 13.61 -1.33
CA LEU A 117 -5.19 12.97 -2.21
C LEU A 117 -4.05 12.42 -1.35
N ALA A 118 -3.91 11.10 -1.30
CA ALA A 118 -2.83 10.45 -0.59
C ALA A 118 -2.00 9.58 -1.53
N MET A 119 -0.69 9.64 -1.39
CA MET A 119 0.24 8.76 -2.07
C MET A 119 0.65 7.64 -1.13
N GLN A 120 0.58 6.41 -1.61
CA GLN A 120 0.94 5.21 -0.86
C GLN A 120 2.09 4.49 -1.56
N ALA A 121 3.05 3.99 -0.79
CA ALA A 121 4.13 3.14 -1.30
C ALA A 121 4.60 2.13 -0.25
N TRP A 122 5.22 1.05 -0.70
CA TRP A 122 5.76 0.02 0.19
C TRP A 122 7.26 -0.19 -0.01
N VAL A 123 7.93 -0.57 1.08
CA VAL A 123 9.27 -1.16 1.06
C VAL A 123 9.14 -2.67 1.22
N PHE A 124 9.83 -3.39 0.33
CA PHE A 124 9.83 -4.85 0.32
C PHE A 124 11.09 -5.43 0.92
N ARG A 125 10.96 -6.62 1.50
CA ARG A 125 12.13 -7.48 1.72
C ARG A 125 12.71 -7.98 0.41
N GLU A 126 13.96 -8.38 0.49
CA GLU A 126 14.66 -9.13 -0.54
C GLU A 126 13.84 -10.33 -1.03
N GLN A 127 13.93 -10.57 -2.34
CA GLN A 127 13.31 -11.72 -2.99
C GLN A 127 14.06 -12.99 -2.59
N GLN A 128 13.33 -14.01 -2.17
CA GLN A 128 13.90 -15.32 -1.88
C GLN A 128 13.84 -16.23 -3.10
N ALA A 129 14.69 -17.25 -3.13
CA ALA A 129 14.69 -18.24 -4.22
C ALA A 129 13.32 -18.92 -4.35
N GLY A 130 12.79 -18.96 -5.57
CA GLY A 130 11.46 -19.53 -5.86
C GLY A 130 10.30 -18.53 -5.82
N GLU A 131 10.52 -17.29 -5.35
CA GLU A 131 9.51 -16.23 -5.46
C GLU A 131 9.51 -15.60 -6.84
N VAL A 132 8.34 -15.15 -7.30
CA VAL A 132 8.21 -14.44 -8.59
C VAL A 132 8.66 -12.99 -8.45
N SER A 133 9.36 -12.50 -9.47
CA SER A 133 9.77 -11.11 -9.52
C SER A 133 8.57 -10.21 -9.76
N MET A 134 8.45 -9.14 -8.96
CA MET A 134 7.45 -8.08 -9.18
C MET A 134 7.91 -7.03 -10.19
N THR A 135 9.14 -7.14 -10.71
CA THR A 135 9.73 -6.16 -11.64
C THR A 135 9.78 -6.64 -13.08
N GLN A 136 9.06 -7.71 -13.43
CA GLN A 136 9.06 -8.23 -14.80
C GLN A 136 8.05 -7.44 -15.66
N PRO A 137 8.49 -6.66 -16.67
CA PRO A 137 7.59 -5.88 -17.53
C PRO A 137 6.71 -6.75 -18.44
N ASP A 138 7.07 -8.02 -18.63
CA ASP A 138 6.54 -8.87 -19.71
C ASP A 138 5.19 -9.52 -19.43
N LEU A 139 4.58 -9.28 -18.26
CA LEU A 139 3.26 -9.84 -17.90
C LEU A 139 2.10 -8.85 -18.10
N LEU A 140 2.36 -7.67 -18.65
CA LEU A 140 1.34 -6.70 -19.06
C LEU A 140 1.03 -6.72 -20.57
N ALA A 141 1.56 -7.71 -21.29
CA ALA A 141 1.44 -7.80 -22.74
C ALA A 141 0.70 -9.07 -23.19
N TYR A 142 -0.47 -9.37 -22.62
CA TYR A 142 -1.49 -10.23 -23.23
C TYR A 142 -2.88 -9.82 -22.77
#